data_AF-A0AA35WQ48-F1
#
_entry.id   AF-A0AA35WQ48-F1
#
_cell.length_a   1.000
_cell.length_b   1.000
_cell.length_c   1.000
_cell.angle_alpha   90.00
_cell.angle_beta   90.00
_cell.angle_gamma   90.00
#
_symmetry.space_group_name_H-M   'P 1'
#
loop_
_entity.id
_entity.type
_entity.pdbx_description
1 polymer ?
#
loop_
_entity_poly.entity_id
_entity_poly.type
_entity_poly.pdbx_seq_one_letter_code
_entity_poly.pdbx_strand_id
1 'polypeptide(L)'
;MSVLLLLDSRYHHSLVLLLPALEHGLRRVFACVNHCPHRVLTAESTALYTTFDEILSPTLHDHLSPNRLHHEIGPAKLECLLDLLVQPEGPRLRDRISHGEVDFYSLSKPLANHVVSLCALFCAHYSLDPTLTSEPPIAKCLAVEKSYRPLFHPASLLKREVLYYTADSIV
;
A
#
# COMPACT_ATOMS: atom_id res chain seq x y z
N MET A 1 -2.62 19.36 2.20
CA MET A 1 -1.47 19.46 3.13
C MET A 1 -0.33 18.50 2.77
N SER A 2 -0.55 17.18 2.70
CA SER A 2 0.50 16.20 2.34
C SER A 2 1.12 16.39 0.95
N VAL A 3 0.32 16.72 -0.07
CA VAL A 3 0.81 17.02 -1.43
C VAL A 3 1.63 18.31 -1.45
N LEU A 4 1.26 19.33 -0.68
CA LEU A 4 2.04 20.58 -0.58
C LEU A 4 3.43 20.31 0.01
N LEU A 5 3.51 19.47 1.05
CA LEU A 5 4.79 19.06 1.63
C LEU A 5 5.68 18.32 0.62
N LEU A 6 5.10 17.56 -0.30
CA LEU A 6 5.84 16.89 -1.38
C LEU A 6 6.45 17.92 -2.35
N LEU A 7 5.70 18.98 -2.68
CA LEU A 7 6.17 20.08 -3.53
C LEU A 7 7.30 20.87 -2.87
N ASP A 8 7.23 21.06 -1.55
CA ASP A 8 8.28 21.70 -0.74
C ASP A 8 9.47 20.79 -0.43
N SER A 9 9.57 19.62 -1.08
CA SER A 9 10.63 18.61 -0.85
C SER A 9 10.68 18.04 0.58
N ARG A 10 9.60 18.18 1.35
CA ARG A 10 9.42 17.62 2.71
C ARG A 10 8.77 16.23 2.64
N TYR A 11 9.45 15.30 1.99
CA TYR A 11 8.93 13.95 1.69
C TYR A 11 8.54 13.16 2.94
N HIS A 12 9.38 13.19 3.97
CA HIS A 12 9.15 12.49 5.24
C HIS A 12 7.92 13.01 5.99
N HIS A 13 7.72 14.33 6.03
CA HIS A 13 6.50 14.91 6.61
C HIS A 13 5.26 14.49 5.83
N SER A 14 5.35 14.42 4.49
CA SER A 14 4.26 13.93 3.65
C SER A 14 3.91 12.48 3.99
N LEU A 15 4.91 11.61 4.14
CA LEU A 15 4.74 10.20 4.50
C LEU A 15 4.11 10.00 5.89
N VAL A 16 4.51 10.78 6.89
CA VAL A 16 3.91 10.73 8.25
C VAL A 16 2.42 11.04 8.25
N LEU A 17 1.96 11.90 7.33
CA LEU A 17 0.54 12.20 7.20
C LEU A 17 -0.19 11.17 6.35
N LEU A 18 0.45 10.66 5.30
CA LEU A 18 -0.19 9.76 4.33
C LEU A 18 -0.32 8.33 4.84
N LEU A 19 0.67 7.79 5.55
CA LEU A 19 0.64 6.39 6.00
C LEU A 19 -0.51 6.13 6.99
N PRO A 20 -0.76 6.95 8.03
CA PRO A 20 -1.92 6.78 8.90
C PRO A 20 -3.25 6.99 8.16
N ALA A 21 -3.30 7.94 7.23
CA ALA A 21 -4.50 8.18 6.42
C ALA A 21 -4.84 6.98 5.53
N LEU A 22 -3.82 6.39 4.89
CA LEU A 22 -3.95 5.17 4.10
C LEU A 22 -4.37 3.98 4.97
N GLU A 23 -3.75 3.81 6.15
CA GLU A 23 -4.11 2.76 7.12
C GLU A 23 -5.57 2.86 7.55
N HIS A 24 -6.01 4.06 7.92
CA HIS A 24 -7.39 4.30 8.32
C HIS A 24 -8.37 4.09 7.16
N GLY A 25 -8.04 4.58 5.96
CA GLY A 25 -8.87 4.39 4.76
C GLY A 25 -9.07 2.91 4.45
N LEU A 26 -7.98 2.13 4.43
CA LEU A 26 -8.04 0.69 4.18
C LEU A 26 -8.79 -0.06 5.28
N ARG A 27 -8.61 0.31 6.56
CA ARG A 27 -9.36 -0.28 7.67
C ARG A 27 -10.86 -0.08 7.52
N ARG A 28 -11.30 1.10 7.07
CA ARG A 28 -12.73 1.37 6.80
C ARG A 28 -13.27 0.48 5.69
N VAL A 29 -12.56 0.36 4.58
CA VAL A 29 -12.95 -0.51 3.47
C VAL A 29 -13.00 -1.96 3.93
N PHE A 30 -11.94 -2.45 4.56
CA PHE A 30 -11.83 -3.79 5.12
C PHE A 30 -13.01 -4.12 6.02
N ALA A 31 -13.33 -3.25 6.97
CA ALA A 31 -14.42 -3.47 7.91
C ALA A 31 -15.79 -3.46 7.23
N CYS A 32 -15.98 -2.60 6.22
CA CYS A 32 -17.19 -2.53 5.44
C CYS A 32 -17.42 -3.82 4.64
N VAL A 33 -16.43 -4.24 3.84
CA VAL A 33 -16.59 -5.38 2.92
C VAL A 33 -16.61 -6.73 3.62
N ASN A 34 -15.95 -6.86 4.78
CA ASN A 34 -15.98 -8.05 5.61
C ASN A 34 -17.07 -8.03 6.69
N HIS A 35 -17.95 -7.02 6.69
CA HIS A 35 -19.07 -6.88 7.65
C HIS A 35 -18.64 -6.90 9.12
N CYS A 36 -17.51 -6.28 9.44
CA CYS A 36 -16.96 -6.19 10.80
C CYS A 36 -16.76 -4.73 11.23
N PRO A 37 -17.85 -3.93 11.36
CA PRO A 37 -17.78 -2.49 11.61
C PRO A 37 -17.08 -2.13 12.94
N HIS A 38 -17.13 -3.02 13.94
CA HIS A 38 -16.40 -2.87 15.20
C HIS A 38 -14.88 -2.74 15.00
N ARG A 39 -14.35 -3.27 13.89
CA ARG A 39 -12.91 -3.20 13.54
C ARG A 39 -12.47 -1.89 12.92
N VAL A 40 -13.39 -0.94 12.69
CA VAL A 40 -13.03 0.44 12.31
C VAL A 40 -12.50 1.23 13.51
N LEU A 41 -13.04 0.94 14.70
CA LEU A 41 -12.75 1.67 15.92
C LEU A 41 -11.29 1.47 16.33
N THR A 42 -10.71 2.51 16.92
CA THR A 42 -9.36 2.46 17.49
C THR A 42 -9.40 1.75 18.84
N ALA A 43 -8.27 1.19 19.27
CA ALA A 43 -8.23 0.09 20.24
C ALA A 43 -9.13 0.26 21.46
N GLU A 44 -9.91 -0.78 21.67
CA GLU A 44 -10.49 -1.09 22.95
C GLU A 44 -9.44 -1.84 23.78
N SER A 45 -9.41 -1.65 25.09
CA SER A 45 -8.46 -2.34 25.98
C SER A 45 -8.55 -3.88 25.92
N THR A 46 -9.65 -4.40 25.36
CA THR A 46 -9.97 -5.81 25.23
C THR A 46 -9.75 -6.38 23.82
N ALA A 47 -9.35 -5.55 22.85
CA ALA A 47 -9.23 -5.95 21.45
C ALA A 47 -7.88 -5.53 20.85
N LEU A 48 -7.25 -6.43 20.10
CA LEU A 48 -6.03 -6.13 19.36
C LEU A 48 -6.32 -5.11 18.24
N TYR A 49 -5.35 -4.23 17.95
CA TYR A 49 -5.43 -3.31 16.84
C TYR A 49 -5.46 -4.08 15.50
N THR A 50 -6.39 -3.71 14.62
CA THR A 50 -6.35 -4.17 13.22
C THR A 50 -5.20 -3.50 12.48
N THR A 51 -4.10 -4.27 12.30
CA THR A 51 -2.86 -3.85 11.63
C THR A 51 -2.92 -4.02 10.12
N PHE A 52 -1.92 -3.51 9.38
CA PHE A 52 -1.80 -3.79 7.95
C PHE A 52 -1.67 -5.29 7.64
N ASP A 53 -0.98 -6.06 8.48
CA ASP A 53 -0.86 -7.51 8.29
C ASP A 53 -2.23 -8.18 8.33
N GLU A 54 -3.09 -7.76 9.27
CA GLU A 54 -4.44 -8.30 9.37
C GLU A 54 -5.36 -7.80 8.23
N ILE A 55 -5.25 -6.52 7.86
CA ILE A 55 -6.02 -5.93 6.76
C ILE A 55 -5.68 -6.61 5.42
N LEU A 56 -4.40 -6.91 5.18
CA LEU A 56 -3.90 -7.45 3.92
C LEU A 56 -3.78 -8.98 3.89
N SER A 57 -3.99 -9.65 5.02
CA SER A 57 -4.03 -11.12 5.11
C SER A 57 -5.05 -11.70 4.12
N PRO A 58 -4.77 -12.86 3.48
CA PRO A 58 -5.71 -13.53 2.57
C PRO A 58 -6.97 -14.04 3.30
N THR A 59 -6.88 -14.29 4.60
CA THR A 59 -7.98 -14.77 5.44
C THR A 59 -8.17 -13.87 6.67
N LEU A 60 -9.38 -13.90 7.23
CA LEU A 60 -9.68 -13.23 8.49
C LEU A 60 -9.02 -13.96 9.68
N HIS A 61 -9.20 -13.43 10.89
CA HIS A 61 -8.63 -13.96 12.14
C HIS A 61 -8.96 -15.44 12.43
N ASP A 62 -10.05 -15.97 11.85
CA ASP A 62 -10.45 -17.38 11.98
C ASP A 62 -9.66 -18.31 11.05
N HIS A 63 -8.82 -17.75 10.18
CA HIS A 63 -8.06 -18.43 9.12
C HIS A 63 -8.90 -19.25 8.12
N LEU A 64 -10.22 -19.18 8.22
CA LEU A 64 -11.17 -19.93 7.40
C LEU A 64 -11.92 -19.00 6.45
N SER A 65 -12.30 -17.83 6.92
CA SER A 65 -13.06 -16.86 6.15
C SER A 65 -12.14 -16.10 5.20
N PRO A 66 -12.45 -16.04 3.88
CA PRO A 66 -11.66 -15.27 2.93
C PRO A 66 -11.80 -13.78 3.19
N ASN A 67 -10.69 -13.05 3.07
CA ASN A 67 -10.71 -11.59 3.17
C ASN A 67 -11.21 -10.96 1.87
N ARG A 68 -12.42 -10.37 1.92
CA ARG A 68 -13.08 -9.77 0.75
C ARG A 68 -12.43 -8.50 0.24
N LEU A 69 -11.54 -7.89 1.04
CA LEU A 69 -10.77 -6.71 0.62
C LEU A 69 -9.97 -6.96 -0.66
N HIS A 70 -9.42 -8.18 -0.82
CA HIS A 70 -8.59 -8.55 -1.97
C HIS A 70 -9.35 -8.40 -3.29
N HIS A 71 -10.62 -8.84 -3.30
CA HIS A 71 -11.50 -8.69 -4.44
C HIS A 71 -11.92 -7.23 -4.65
N GLU A 72 -12.27 -6.54 -3.56
CA GLU A 72 -12.74 -5.15 -3.58
C GLU A 72 -11.72 -4.19 -4.23
N ILE A 73 -10.47 -4.21 -3.79
CA ILE A 73 -9.47 -3.21 -4.24
C ILE A 73 -8.78 -3.60 -5.55
N GLY A 74 -8.91 -4.87 -5.94
CA GLY A 74 -8.31 -5.46 -7.13
C GLY A 74 -6.82 -5.82 -6.98
N PRO A 75 -6.29 -6.67 -7.88
CA PRO A 75 -4.98 -7.28 -7.74
C PRO A 75 -3.84 -6.26 -7.79
N ALA A 76 -3.89 -5.27 -8.70
CA ALA A 76 -2.81 -4.31 -8.86
C ALA A 76 -2.58 -3.46 -7.59
N LYS A 77 -3.65 -2.95 -6.96
CA LYS A 77 -3.54 -2.18 -5.71
C LYS A 77 -3.10 -3.06 -4.55
N LEU A 78 -3.63 -4.28 -4.47
CA LEU A 78 -3.25 -5.25 -3.45
C LEU A 78 -1.75 -5.59 -3.54
N GLU A 79 -1.26 -5.95 -4.72
CA GLU A 79 0.16 -6.29 -4.94
C GLU A 79 1.07 -5.11 -4.59
N CYS A 80 0.64 -3.88 -4.93
CA CYS A 80 1.34 -2.64 -4.64
C CYS A 80 1.40 -2.33 -3.13
N LEU A 81 0.30 -2.57 -2.41
CA LEU A 81 0.27 -2.48 -0.95
C LEU A 81 1.19 -3.52 -0.30
N LEU A 82 1.17 -4.77 -0.78
CA LEU A 82 2.02 -5.84 -0.28
C LEU A 82 3.50 -5.50 -0.47
N ASP A 83 3.90 -5.04 -1.67
CA ASP A 83 5.27 -4.59 -1.95
C ASP A 83 5.72 -3.50 -0.98
N LEU A 84 4.88 -2.48 -0.78
CA LEU A 84 5.20 -1.30 0.00
C LEU A 84 5.28 -1.58 1.51
N LEU A 85 4.39 -2.43 2.02
CA LEU A 85 4.12 -2.55 3.46
C LEU A 85 4.52 -3.89 4.06
N VAL A 86 4.50 -4.99 3.31
CA VAL A 86 4.56 -6.36 3.86
C VAL A 86 5.79 -7.14 3.39
N GLN A 87 6.13 -7.09 2.10
CA GLN A 87 7.15 -7.98 1.54
C GLN A 87 8.50 -7.85 2.28
N PRO A 88 9.12 -8.96 2.71
CA PRO A 88 10.35 -8.92 3.52
C PRO A 88 11.49 -8.14 2.88
N GLU A 89 11.69 -8.35 1.57
CA GLU A 89 12.69 -7.68 0.73
C GLU A 89 12.24 -6.29 0.24
N GLY A 90 10.99 -5.91 0.53
CA GLY A 90 10.42 -4.62 0.20
C GLY A 90 10.75 -3.53 1.23
N PRO A 91 10.22 -2.30 1.02
CA PRO A 91 10.49 -1.17 1.92
C PRO A 91 9.97 -1.37 3.35
N ARG A 92 8.93 -2.20 3.52
CA ARG A 92 8.18 -2.36 4.79
C ARG A 92 7.93 -1.01 5.48
N LEU A 93 7.47 -0.04 4.69
CA LEU A 93 7.68 1.38 5.00
C LEU A 93 7.08 1.80 6.35
N ARG A 94 5.83 1.40 6.62
CA ARG A 94 5.14 1.74 7.87
C ARG A 94 5.81 1.08 9.07
N ASP A 95 6.18 -0.18 8.93
CA ASP A 95 6.84 -0.98 9.97
C ASP A 95 8.18 -0.34 10.36
N ARG A 96 9.09 -0.15 9.39
CA ARG A 96 10.42 0.40 9.64
C ARG A 96 10.39 1.84 10.18
N ILE A 97 9.46 2.68 9.72
CA ILE A 97 9.27 4.03 10.27
C ILE A 97 8.83 3.95 11.75
N SER A 98 7.89 3.08 12.08
CA SER A 98 7.36 2.94 13.44
C SER A 98 8.39 2.38 14.42
N HIS A 99 9.30 1.54 13.93
CA HIS A 99 10.41 0.98 14.69
C HIS A 99 11.67 1.86 14.73
N GLY A 100 11.69 2.99 14.00
CA GLY A 100 12.85 3.87 13.94
C GLY A 100 14.05 3.26 13.19
N GLU A 101 13.82 2.28 12.31
CA GLU A 101 14.85 1.59 11.53
C GLU A 101 15.28 2.36 10.28
N VAL A 102 14.61 3.47 9.97
CA VAL A 102 14.92 4.33 8.83
C VAL A 102 15.37 5.69 9.33
N ASP A 103 16.42 6.24 8.72
CA ASP A 103 16.70 7.67 8.85
C ASP A 103 15.56 8.44 8.20
N PHE A 104 14.78 9.11 9.05
CA PHE A 104 13.59 9.85 8.65
C PHE A 104 13.89 10.93 7.59
N TYR A 105 15.05 11.56 7.66
CA TYR A 105 15.44 12.60 6.71
C TYR A 105 15.94 12.04 5.37
N SER A 106 16.33 10.76 5.34
CA SER A 106 16.78 10.06 4.13
C SER A 106 15.64 9.56 3.24
N LEU A 107 14.37 9.67 3.68
CA LEU A 107 13.22 9.17 2.93
C LEU A 107 13.12 9.85 1.56
N SER A 108 13.15 9.01 0.52
CA SER A 108 13.36 9.45 -0.85
C SER A 108 12.08 10.00 -1.51
N LYS A 109 12.25 10.95 -2.43
CA LYS A 109 11.16 11.47 -3.29
C LYS A 109 10.39 10.36 -4.02
N PRO A 110 11.05 9.36 -4.66
CA PRO A 110 10.33 8.29 -5.34
C PRO A 110 9.38 7.53 -4.42
N LEU A 111 9.80 7.26 -3.18
CA LEU A 111 8.99 6.55 -2.21
C LEU A 111 7.76 7.37 -1.79
N ALA A 112 7.95 8.66 -1.49
CA ALA A 112 6.83 9.56 -1.18
C ALA A 112 5.86 9.72 -2.36
N ASN A 113 6.38 9.84 -3.59
CA ASN A 113 5.56 9.86 -4.81
C ASN A 113 4.73 8.57 -4.95
N HIS A 114 5.32 7.42 -4.61
CA HIS A 114 4.64 6.14 -4.70
C HIS A 114 3.45 6.06 -3.73
N VAL A 115 3.65 6.48 -2.47
CA VAL A 115 2.58 6.55 -1.46
C VAL A 115 1.48 7.54 -1.87
N VAL A 116 1.85 8.72 -2.37
CA VAL A 116 0.87 9.71 -2.88
C VAL A 116 0.07 9.13 -4.04
N SER A 117 0.74 8.48 -4.99
CA SER A 117 0.08 7.86 -6.16
C SER A 117 -0.91 6.78 -5.73
N LEU A 118 -0.53 5.94 -4.76
CA LEU A 118 -1.40 4.92 -4.21
C LEU A 118 -2.62 5.51 -3.48
N CYS A 119 -2.41 6.56 -2.68
CA CYS A 119 -3.51 7.29 -2.06
C CYS A 119 -4.45 7.91 -3.11
N ALA A 120 -3.90 8.52 -4.17
CA ALA A 120 -4.68 9.08 -5.26
C ALA A 120 -5.50 8.01 -6.01
N LEU A 121 -4.94 6.81 -6.21
CA LEU A 121 -5.66 5.67 -6.78
C LEU A 121 -6.85 5.25 -5.91
N PHE A 122 -6.69 5.19 -4.59
CA PHE A 122 -7.79 4.89 -3.69
C PHE A 122 -8.85 6.00 -3.66
N CYS A 123 -8.42 7.26 -3.65
CA CYS A 123 -9.34 8.39 -3.76
C CYS A 123 -10.15 8.31 -5.06
N ALA A 124 -9.51 8.03 -6.20
CA ALA A 124 -10.18 7.87 -7.49
C ALA A 124 -11.15 6.68 -7.50
N HIS A 125 -10.75 5.56 -6.91
CA HIS A 125 -11.57 4.34 -6.84
C HIS A 125 -12.86 4.56 -6.04
N TYR A 126 -12.78 5.32 -4.93
CA TYR A 126 -13.91 5.57 -4.03
C TYR A 126 -14.55 6.96 -4.21
N SER A 127 -14.17 7.70 -5.25
CA SER A 127 -14.72 9.03 -5.54
C SER A 127 -16.16 8.91 -6.04
N LEU A 128 -17.03 9.76 -5.50
CA LEU A 128 -18.37 9.99 -6.07
C LEU A 128 -18.32 11.00 -7.23
N ASP A 129 -17.23 11.75 -7.35
CA ASP A 129 -17.00 12.70 -8.42
C ASP A 129 -16.33 12.00 -9.61
N PRO A 130 -17.04 11.82 -10.75
CA PRO A 130 -16.49 11.16 -11.92
C PRO A 130 -15.38 11.99 -12.61
N THR A 131 -15.36 13.31 -12.42
CA THR A 131 -14.38 14.20 -13.06
C THR A 131 -12.98 13.99 -12.51
N LEU A 132 -12.86 13.53 -11.26
CA LEU A 132 -11.59 13.24 -10.59
C LEU A 132 -10.71 12.25 -11.38
N THR A 133 -11.33 11.26 -12.02
CA THR A 133 -10.60 10.25 -12.83
C THR A 133 -9.98 10.84 -14.10
N SER A 134 -10.49 11.98 -14.56
CA SER A 134 -10.03 12.68 -15.76
C SER A 134 -8.91 13.67 -15.47
N GLU A 135 -8.68 14.01 -14.21
CA GLU A 135 -7.57 14.90 -13.82
C GLU A 135 -6.23 14.29 -14.25
N PRO A 136 -5.38 15.04 -14.99
CA PRO A 136 -4.15 14.49 -15.58
C PRO A 136 -3.24 13.69 -14.63
N PRO A 137 -2.96 14.13 -13.38
CA PRO A 137 -2.14 13.33 -12.47
C PRO A 137 -2.80 12.01 -12.08
N ILE A 138 -4.13 12.00 -11.91
CA ILE A 138 -4.91 10.82 -11.51
C ILE A 138 -5.05 9.85 -12.68
N ALA A 139 -5.36 10.37 -13.88
CA ALA A 139 -5.40 9.59 -15.11
C ALA A 139 -4.06 8.86 -15.36
N LYS A 140 -2.94 9.55 -15.10
CA LYS A 140 -1.60 8.94 -15.17
C LYS A 140 -1.43 7.81 -14.14
N CYS A 141 -1.83 8.03 -12.89
CA CYS A 141 -1.79 6.97 -11.87
C CYS A 141 -2.62 5.75 -12.29
N LEU A 142 -3.85 5.96 -12.78
CA LEU A 142 -4.74 4.89 -13.25
C LEU A 142 -4.15 4.12 -14.44
N ALA A 143 -3.43 4.80 -15.34
CA ALA A 143 -2.73 4.15 -16.43
C ALA A 143 -1.57 3.26 -15.93
N VAL A 144 -0.81 3.74 -14.94
CA VAL A 144 0.29 2.98 -14.30
C VAL A 144 -0.26 1.78 -13.52
N GLU A 145 -1.40 1.92 -12.85
CA GLU A 145 -2.02 0.82 -12.10
C GLU A 145 -2.27 -0.41 -13.00
N LYS A 146 -2.77 -0.19 -14.21
CA LYS A 146 -3.09 -1.26 -15.18
C LYS A 146 -1.86 -2.06 -15.61
N SER A 147 -0.68 -1.46 -15.56
CA SER A 147 0.59 -2.10 -15.94
C SER A 147 1.47 -2.44 -14.73
N TYR A 148 0.96 -2.28 -13.51
CA TYR A 148 1.71 -2.58 -12.30
C TYR A 148 2.16 -4.04 -12.28
N ARG A 149 3.37 -4.26 -11.76
CA ARG A 149 3.97 -5.58 -11.58
C ARG A 149 4.63 -5.63 -10.21
N PRO A 150 4.41 -6.69 -9.43
CA PRO A 150 5.03 -6.83 -8.12
C PRO A 150 6.55 -6.96 -8.25
N LEU A 151 7.29 -6.25 -7.40
CA LEU A 151 8.75 -6.15 -7.43
C LEU A 151 9.41 -7.01 -6.35
N PHE A 152 8.78 -7.11 -5.18
CA PHE A 152 9.32 -7.77 -3.98
C PHE A 152 8.56 -9.04 -3.60
N HIS A 153 7.56 -9.46 -4.39
CA HIS A 153 6.89 -10.74 -4.19
C HIS A 153 7.85 -11.91 -4.46
N PRO A 154 7.77 -13.02 -3.71
CA PRO A 154 8.69 -14.16 -3.85
C PRO A 154 8.81 -14.68 -5.28
N ALA A 155 7.69 -14.78 -6.01
CA ALA A 155 7.70 -15.23 -7.41
C ALA A 155 8.45 -14.25 -8.34
N SER A 156 8.32 -12.94 -8.10
CA SER A 156 9.06 -11.90 -8.86
C SER A 156 10.55 -11.95 -8.57
N LEU A 157 10.93 -12.16 -7.31
CA LEU A 157 12.34 -12.31 -6.90
C LEU A 157 12.95 -13.55 -7.54
N LEU A 158 12.30 -14.70 -7.41
CA LEU A 158 12.75 -15.97 -8.00
C LEU A 158 12.90 -15.85 -9.53
N LYS A 159 11.91 -15.25 -10.21
CA LYS A 159 11.99 -15.03 -11.66
C LYS A 159 13.22 -14.20 -12.03
N ARG A 160 13.51 -13.15 -11.26
CA ARG A 160 14.66 -12.28 -11.50
C ARG A 160 15.97 -13.02 -11.28
N GLU A 161 16.09 -13.78 -10.20
CA GLU A 161 17.28 -14.59 -9.90
C GLU A 161 17.53 -15.64 -10.99
N VAL A 162 16.51 -16.39 -11.40
CA VAL A 162 16.64 -17.39 -12.47
C VAL A 162 17.11 -16.76 -13.78
N LEU A 163 16.53 -15.62 -14.17
CA LEU A 163 16.92 -14.92 -15.39
C LEU A 163 18.36 -14.42 -15.34
N TYR A 164 18.82 -13.90 -14.18
CA TYR A 164 20.23 -13.51 -14.00
C TYR A 164 21.16 -14.72 -14.14
N TYR A 165 20.87 -15.84 -13.46
CA TYR A 165 21.68 -17.05 -13.57
C TYR A 165 21.75 -17.59 -15.01
N THR A 166 20.65 -17.55 -15.76
CA THR A 166 20.67 -17.98 -17.17
C THR A 166 21.45 -17.05 -18.08
N ALA A 167 21.55 -15.75 -17.77
CA ALA A 167 22.34 -14.81 -18.53
C ALA A 167 23.85 -14.97 -18.28
N ASP A 168 24.23 -15.26 -17.02
CA ASP A 168 25.62 -15.48 -16.63
C ASP A 168 26.14 -16.87 -17.05
N SER A 169 25.25 -17.84 -17.29
CA SER A 169 25.61 -19.20 -17.75
C SER A 169 25.86 -19.32 -19.27
N ILE A 170 25.72 -18.22 -20.02
CA ILE A 170 25.92 -18.16 -21.49
C ILE A 170 27.28 -17.51 -21.85
N VAL A 171 28.13 -17.20 -20.87
CA VAL A 171 29.50 -16.68 -21.07
C VAL A 171 30.54 -17.74 -20.80
#